data_AF-A0A9D6NIM3-F1
#
_entry.id   AF-A0A9D6NIM3-F1
#
_cell.length_a   1.000
_cell.length_b   1.000
_cell.length_c   1.000
_cell.angle_alpha   90.00
_cell.angle_beta   90.00
_cell.angle_gamma   90.00
#
_symmetry.space_group_name_H-M   'P 1'
#
loop_
_entity.id
_entity.type
_entity.pdbx_description
1 polymer ?
#
loop_
_entity_poly.entity_id
_entity_poly.type
_entity_poly.pdbx_seq_one_letter_code
_entity_poly.pdbx_strand_id
1 'polypeptide(L)'
;MIQVDRDTLSCLVDRHDEPVQVSFFGVPALKVIEQPEVTEAPAVRVASLLDLAATKACVLQKRAASRDYLDMDVLLSGGVSLTSALVAARIVYGQMFNPQVTLKALTCYHGGDLDRVPVEVQTRLATAVRAVDLDGLLARLEELPES
;
A
#
# COMPACT_ATOMS: atom_id res chain seq x y z
N MET A 1 4.68 29.47 -5.93
CA MET A 1 5.10 28.32 -5.08
C MET A 1 4.73 28.65 -3.64
N ILE A 2 4.09 27.73 -2.93
CA ILE A 2 3.67 27.89 -1.53
C ILE A 2 4.22 26.69 -0.75
N GLN A 3 4.92 26.95 0.34
CA GLN A 3 5.44 25.94 1.26
C GLN A 3 4.95 26.29 2.67
N VAL A 4 4.01 25.48 3.17
CA VAL A 4 3.34 25.73 4.46
C VAL A 4 4.12 25.13 5.63
N ASP A 5 4.84 24.04 5.37
CA ASP A 5 5.71 23.32 6.30
C ASP A 5 6.90 22.72 5.54
N ARG A 6 7.97 22.35 6.25
CA ARG A 6 9.23 21.80 5.71
C ARG A 6 8.98 20.70 4.67
N ASP A 7 8.08 19.79 4.96
CA ASP A 7 7.78 18.61 4.13
C ASP A 7 6.54 18.80 3.26
N THR A 8 6.09 20.03 3.02
CA THR A 8 4.97 20.30 2.11
C THR A 8 5.38 21.26 1.01
N LEU A 9 4.96 21.01 -0.22
CA LEU A 9 5.23 21.91 -1.34
C LEU A 9 4.04 21.94 -2.27
N SER A 10 3.47 23.11 -2.53
CA SER A 10 2.46 23.30 -3.56
C SER A 10 2.96 24.27 -4.62
N CYS A 11 2.87 23.89 -5.89
CA CYS A 11 3.22 24.74 -7.01
C CYS A 11 2.19 24.59 -8.14
N LEU A 12 2.07 25.63 -8.95
CA LEU A 12 1.46 25.53 -10.27
C LEU A 12 2.59 25.20 -11.26
N VAL A 13 2.39 24.15 -12.04
CA VAL A 13 3.30 23.73 -13.09
C VAL A 13 2.61 24.03 -14.41
N ASP A 14 3.23 24.86 -15.24
CA ASP A 14 2.71 25.17 -16.57
C ASP A 14 2.73 23.89 -17.42
N ARG A 15 1.55 23.46 -17.85
CA ARG A 15 1.35 22.41 -18.86
C ARG A 15 0.63 23.04 -20.04
N HIS A 16 0.92 22.55 -21.24
CA HIS A 16 0.55 23.12 -22.55
C HIS A 16 -0.62 24.13 -22.55
N ASP A 17 -1.80 23.73 -22.10
CA ASP A 17 -3.02 24.56 -22.19
C ASP A 17 -3.47 25.19 -20.86
N GLU A 18 -3.15 24.57 -19.71
CA GLU A 18 -3.57 25.06 -18.39
C GLU A 18 -2.53 24.74 -17.28
N PRO A 19 -2.35 25.64 -16.31
CA PRO A 19 -1.48 25.39 -15.17
C PRO A 19 -2.06 24.26 -14.30
N VAL A 20 -1.23 23.25 -14.02
CA VAL A 20 -1.59 22.12 -13.15
C VAL A 20 -1.07 22.38 -11.75
N GLN A 21 -1.95 22.32 -10.76
CA GLN A 21 -1.53 22.34 -9.36
C GLN A 21 -0.94 21.00 -8.96
N VAL A 22 0.30 21.03 -8.46
CA VAL A 22 1.01 19.89 -7.89
C VAL A 22 1.27 20.17 -6.42
N SER A 23 0.85 19.26 -5.55
CA SER A 23 1.07 19.34 -4.11
C SER A 23 1.79 18.08 -3.62
N PHE A 24 2.93 18.28 -2.98
CA PHE A 24 3.71 17.27 -2.28
C PHE A 24 3.45 17.39 -0.79
N PHE A 25 3.17 16.25 -0.17
CA PHE A 25 3.04 16.10 1.28
C PHE A 25 3.97 14.97 1.69
N GLY A 26 5.08 15.34 2.32
CA GLY A 26 6.03 14.39 2.86
C GLY A 26 5.46 13.66 4.05
N VAL A 27 5.89 12.42 4.20
CA VAL A 27 5.50 11.51 5.28
C VAL A 27 6.77 11.02 5.98
N PRO A 28 7.47 11.91 6.72
CA PRO A 28 8.83 11.64 7.20
C PRO A 28 8.94 10.44 8.18
N ALA A 29 7.82 10.02 8.78
CA ALA A 29 7.77 8.86 9.67
C ALA A 29 7.56 7.52 8.93
N LEU A 30 7.33 7.52 7.61
CA LEU A 30 7.09 6.29 6.87
C LEU A 30 8.41 5.54 6.65
N LYS A 31 8.54 4.36 7.26
CA LYS A 31 9.71 3.49 7.07
C LYS A 31 9.75 2.97 5.64
N VAL A 32 10.97 2.85 5.11
CA VAL A 32 11.27 2.29 3.79
C VAL A 32 11.83 0.88 3.97
N ILE A 33 11.23 -0.10 3.30
CA ILE A 33 11.59 -1.52 3.42
C ILE A 33 12.65 -1.90 2.39
N GLU A 34 12.48 -1.49 1.13
CA GLU A 34 13.43 -1.77 0.05
C GLU A 34 13.95 -0.50 -0.60
N GLN A 35 15.06 -0.60 -1.32
CA GLN A 35 15.61 0.56 -2.01
C GLN A 35 14.60 1.06 -3.06
N PRO A 36 14.32 2.38 -3.10
CA PRO A 36 13.44 2.93 -4.10
C PRO A 36 14.09 2.84 -5.48
N GLU A 37 13.28 2.61 -6.50
CA GLU A 37 13.70 2.74 -7.88
C GLU A 37 13.88 4.23 -8.21
N VAL A 38 14.94 4.55 -8.95
CA VAL A 38 15.19 5.93 -9.39
C VAL A 38 14.93 5.98 -10.88
N THR A 39 13.93 6.77 -11.28
CA THR A 39 13.64 6.96 -12.70
C THR A 39 14.81 7.61 -13.41
N GLU A 40 14.87 7.49 -14.74
CA GLU A 40 15.66 8.43 -15.53
C GLU A 40 15.13 9.88 -15.31
N ALA A 41 15.91 10.89 -15.71
CA ALA A 41 15.65 12.30 -15.43
C ALA A 41 14.13 12.64 -15.46
N PRO A 42 13.55 13.17 -14.37
CA PRO A 42 14.19 13.96 -13.32
C PRO A 42 14.61 13.20 -12.04
N ALA A 43 14.93 11.89 -12.13
CA ALA A 43 15.44 11.09 -11.00
C ALA A 43 14.47 11.02 -9.80
N VAL A 44 13.19 10.75 -10.10
CA VAL A 44 12.17 10.56 -9.06
C VAL A 44 12.42 9.22 -8.37
N ARG A 45 12.37 9.24 -7.03
CA ARG A 45 12.42 8.02 -6.21
C ARG A 45 11.02 7.42 -6.12
N VAL A 46 10.83 6.25 -6.72
CA VAL A 46 9.60 5.48 -6.70
C VAL A 46 9.75 4.37 -5.67
N ALA A 47 8.77 4.25 -4.77
CA ALA A 47 8.78 3.20 -3.75
C ALA A 47 8.78 1.80 -4.40
N SER A 48 9.43 0.84 -3.74
CA SER A 48 9.43 -0.55 -4.18
C SER A 48 8.00 -1.12 -4.22
N LEU A 49 7.78 -2.21 -4.95
CA LEU A 49 6.50 -2.91 -4.92
C LEU A 49 6.14 -3.40 -3.52
N LEU A 50 7.13 -3.78 -2.70
CA LEU A 50 6.89 -4.22 -1.32
C LEU A 50 6.46 -3.06 -0.41
N ASP A 51 7.05 -1.88 -0.56
CA ASP A 51 6.64 -0.66 0.15
C ASP A 51 5.23 -0.21 -0.25
N LEU A 52 4.91 -0.30 -1.55
CA LEU A 52 3.55 -0.02 -2.06
C LEU A 52 2.54 -1.02 -1.49
N ALA A 53 2.87 -2.32 -1.46
CA ALA A 53 2.02 -3.36 -0.90
C ALA A 53 1.80 -3.19 0.60
N ALA A 54 2.83 -2.81 1.36
CA ALA A 54 2.71 -2.49 2.78
C ALA A 54 1.70 -1.35 3.02
N THR A 55 1.80 -0.29 2.21
CA THR A 55 0.89 0.85 2.27
C THR A 55 -0.54 0.44 1.93
N LYS A 56 -0.75 -0.36 0.87
CA LYS A 56 -2.08 -0.86 0.49
C LYS A 56 -2.69 -1.79 1.52
N ALA A 57 -1.90 -2.69 2.11
CA ALA A 57 -2.34 -3.56 3.19
C ALA A 57 -2.88 -2.75 4.40
N CYS A 58 -2.21 -1.66 4.75
CA CYS A 58 -2.63 -0.76 5.83
C CYS A 58 -3.89 0.06 5.47
N VAL A 59 -4.05 0.49 4.22
CA VAL A 59 -5.24 1.23 3.77
C VAL A 59 -6.49 0.33 3.80
N LEU A 60 -6.37 -0.94 3.39
CA LEU A 60 -7.48 -1.89 3.37
C LEU A 60 -8.16 -2.07 4.74
N GLN A 61 -7.42 -2.01 5.85
CA GLN A 61 -8.01 -2.10 7.19
C GLN A 61 -8.61 -0.77 7.71
N LYS A 62 -8.35 0.36 7.06
CA LYS A 62 -8.81 1.71 7.50
C LYS A 62 -9.99 2.23 6.66
N ARG A 63 -9.86 2.14 5.34
CA ARG A 63 -10.82 2.66 4.38
C ARG A 63 -10.66 1.89 3.07
N ALA A 64 -11.29 0.73 3.01
CA ALA A 64 -11.26 -0.09 1.82
C ALA A 64 -12.11 0.58 0.72
N ALA A 65 -11.47 0.97 -0.38
CA ALA A 65 -12.16 1.36 -1.61
C ALA A 65 -11.84 0.35 -2.71
N SER A 66 -12.70 0.26 -3.72
CA SER A 66 -12.53 -0.69 -4.84
C SER A 66 -11.12 -0.64 -5.46
N ARG A 67 -10.55 0.56 -5.60
CA ARG A 67 -9.19 0.76 -6.11
C ARG A 67 -8.12 0.05 -5.29
N ASP A 68 -8.28 -0.04 -3.97
CA ASP A 68 -7.25 -0.64 -3.11
C ASP A 68 -7.20 -2.16 -3.26
N TYR A 69 -8.34 -2.78 -3.63
CA TYR A 69 -8.37 -4.21 -4.01
C TYR A 69 -7.73 -4.45 -5.37
N LEU A 70 -8.01 -3.57 -6.36
CA LEU A 70 -7.38 -3.65 -7.68
C LEU A 70 -5.87 -3.46 -7.58
N ASP A 71 -5.41 -2.47 -6.82
CA ASP A 71 -3.99 -2.20 -6.62
C ASP A 71 -3.32 -3.38 -5.91
N MET A 72 -3.95 -3.95 -4.88
CA MET A 72 -3.42 -5.16 -4.22
C MET A 72 -3.33 -6.34 -5.18
N ASP A 73 -4.37 -6.61 -5.97
CA ASP A 73 -4.36 -7.69 -6.96
C ASP A 73 -3.26 -7.53 -8.02
N VAL A 74 -3.02 -6.30 -8.49
CA VAL A 74 -1.91 -5.99 -9.41
C VAL A 74 -0.56 -6.24 -8.74
N LEU A 75 -0.38 -5.79 -7.49
CA LEU A 75 0.87 -6.01 -6.75
C LEU A 75 1.15 -7.50 -6.52
N LEU A 76 0.13 -8.28 -6.18
CA LEU A 76 0.25 -9.72 -6.02
C LEU A 76 0.58 -10.42 -7.35
N SER A 77 -0.08 -10.00 -8.43
CA SER A 77 0.20 -10.50 -9.78
C SER A 77 1.60 -10.11 -10.28
N GLY A 78 2.14 -9.01 -9.76
CA GLY A 78 3.50 -8.52 -10.00
C GLY A 78 4.59 -9.24 -9.21
N GLY A 79 4.26 -10.27 -8.43
CA GLY A 79 5.22 -11.13 -7.73
C GLY A 79 5.40 -10.83 -6.24
N VAL A 80 4.69 -9.84 -5.69
CA VAL A 80 4.67 -9.63 -4.23
C VAL A 80 3.79 -10.71 -3.59
N SER A 81 4.31 -11.46 -2.61
CA SER A 81 3.47 -12.39 -1.86
C SER A 81 2.61 -11.63 -0.83
N LEU A 82 1.38 -12.11 -0.57
CA LEU A 82 0.52 -11.49 0.45
C LEU A 82 1.17 -11.56 1.84
N THR A 83 1.84 -12.66 2.18
CA THR A 83 2.61 -12.78 3.43
C THR A 83 3.69 -11.69 3.54
N SER A 84 4.45 -11.46 2.46
CA SER A 84 5.47 -10.40 2.44
C SER A 84 4.85 -9.02 2.64
N ALA A 85 3.73 -8.73 1.98
CA ALA A 85 3.02 -7.45 2.13
C ALA A 85 2.54 -7.21 3.57
N LEU A 86 2.00 -8.24 4.24
CA LEU A 86 1.53 -8.16 5.62
C LEU A 86 2.68 -7.96 6.62
N VAL A 87 3.81 -8.67 6.42
CA VAL A 87 5.02 -8.48 7.24
C VAL A 87 5.59 -7.08 7.04
N ALA A 88 5.71 -6.62 5.79
CA ALA A 88 6.18 -5.28 5.48
C ALA A 88 5.28 -4.20 6.10
N ALA A 89 3.96 -4.36 6.03
CA ALA A 89 3.02 -3.46 6.70
C ALA A 89 3.20 -3.43 8.22
N ARG A 90 3.47 -4.58 8.86
CA ARG A 90 3.81 -4.61 10.29
C ARG A 90 5.10 -3.86 10.60
N ILE A 91 6.12 -3.98 9.77
CA ILE A 91 7.39 -3.24 9.96
C ILE A 91 7.16 -1.73 9.82
N VAL A 92 6.37 -1.31 8.82
CA VAL A 92 6.12 0.12 8.54
C VAL A 92 5.25 0.77 9.61
N TYR A 93 4.19 0.10 10.06
CA TYR A 93 3.15 0.70 10.91
C TYR A 93 3.12 0.18 12.35
N GLY A 94 3.98 -0.78 12.69
CA GLY A 94 4.07 -1.38 14.02
C GLY A 94 2.75 -1.99 14.48
N GLN A 95 2.47 -1.89 15.78
CA GLN A 95 1.29 -2.48 16.41
C GLN A 95 -0.04 -1.85 15.96
N MET A 96 -0.02 -0.71 15.25
CA MET A 96 -1.23 -0.14 14.64
C MET A 96 -1.76 -0.98 13.46
N PHE A 97 -0.94 -1.89 12.93
CA PHE A 97 -1.30 -2.77 11.83
C PHE A 97 -1.66 -4.17 12.31
N ASN A 98 -2.86 -4.63 11.95
CA ASN A 98 -3.36 -5.97 12.26
C ASN A 98 -3.57 -6.77 10.96
N PRO A 99 -2.70 -7.75 10.66
CA PRO A 99 -2.76 -8.50 9.41
C PRO A 99 -4.07 -9.28 9.25
N GLN A 100 -4.68 -9.76 10.34
CA GLN A 100 -5.93 -10.50 10.28
C GLN A 100 -7.09 -9.62 9.80
N VAL A 101 -7.06 -8.31 10.11
CA VAL A 101 -8.07 -7.36 9.62
C VAL A 101 -7.93 -7.18 8.11
N THR A 102 -6.70 -7.07 7.59
CA THR A 102 -6.45 -7.02 6.15
C THR A 102 -6.87 -8.31 5.45
N LEU A 103 -6.55 -9.49 6.01
CA LEU A 103 -6.99 -10.77 5.45
C LEU A 103 -8.51 -10.87 5.39
N LYS A 104 -9.21 -10.43 6.45
CA LYS A 104 -10.67 -10.39 6.46
C LYS A 104 -11.21 -9.42 5.41
N ALA A 105 -10.65 -8.22 5.29
CA ALA A 105 -11.08 -7.23 4.30
C ALA A 105 -10.98 -7.80 2.87
N LEU A 106 -9.87 -8.47 2.53
CA LEU A 106 -9.65 -9.10 1.22
C LEU A 106 -10.64 -10.22 0.84
N THR A 107 -11.53 -10.61 1.75
CA THR A 107 -12.58 -11.62 1.52
C THR A 107 -13.99 -11.07 1.71
N CYS A 108 -14.14 -9.77 1.97
CA CYS A 108 -15.40 -9.13 2.34
C CYS A 108 -15.66 -7.89 1.47
N TYR A 109 -16.57 -8.01 0.49
CA TYR A 109 -16.84 -6.99 -0.53
C TYR A 109 -18.13 -6.21 -0.29
N HIS A 110 -18.49 -5.94 0.96
CA HIS A 110 -19.79 -5.35 1.29
C HIS A 110 -19.72 -3.83 1.42
N GLY A 111 -20.50 -3.13 0.60
CA GLY A 111 -20.83 -1.73 0.77
C GLY A 111 -19.94 -0.74 0.00
N GLY A 112 -20.47 0.47 -0.18
CA GLY A 112 -19.76 1.56 -0.86
C GLY A 112 -19.51 1.24 -2.34
N ASP A 113 -18.27 1.38 -2.78
CA ASP A 113 -17.87 1.09 -4.15
C ASP A 113 -17.33 -0.34 -4.32
N LEU A 114 -17.33 -1.18 -3.28
CA LEU A 114 -16.75 -2.53 -3.32
C LEU A 114 -17.47 -3.50 -4.27
N ASP A 115 -18.75 -3.24 -4.56
CA ASP A 115 -19.51 -3.97 -5.59
C ASP A 115 -18.89 -3.83 -6.99
N ARG A 116 -17.99 -2.86 -7.19
CA ARG A 116 -17.27 -2.64 -8.45
C ARG A 116 -16.01 -3.51 -8.59
N VAL A 117 -15.62 -4.25 -7.56
CA VAL A 117 -14.46 -5.16 -7.64
C VAL A 117 -14.86 -6.38 -8.48
N PRO A 118 -14.21 -6.63 -9.64
CA PRO A 118 -14.57 -7.75 -10.52
C PRO A 118 -14.44 -9.10 -9.82
N VAL A 119 -15.33 -10.05 -10.13
CA VAL A 119 -15.37 -11.38 -9.50
C VAL A 119 -14.05 -12.14 -9.68
N GLU A 120 -13.35 -11.93 -10.80
CA GLU A 120 -12.05 -12.52 -11.08
C GLU A 120 -10.98 -12.00 -10.10
N VAL A 121 -11.01 -10.70 -9.79
CA VAL A 121 -10.14 -10.08 -8.78
C VAL A 121 -10.47 -10.64 -7.41
N GLN A 122 -11.76 -10.72 -7.04
CA GLN A 122 -12.18 -11.28 -5.76
C GLN A 122 -11.67 -12.73 -5.57
N THR A 123 -11.74 -13.52 -6.64
CA THR A 123 -11.29 -14.91 -6.65
C THR A 123 -9.77 -15.03 -6.48
N ARG A 124 -8.99 -14.18 -7.16
CA ARG A 124 -7.53 -14.15 -7.02
C ARG A 124 -7.12 -13.73 -5.61
N LEU A 125 -7.73 -12.67 -5.06
CA LEU A 125 -7.48 -12.21 -3.70
C LEU A 125 -7.85 -13.28 -2.66
N ALA A 126 -9.02 -13.92 -2.79
CA ALA A 126 -9.41 -15.00 -1.90
C ALA A 126 -8.45 -16.20 -1.98
N THR A 127 -7.88 -16.48 -3.16
CA THR A 127 -6.86 -17.52 -3.34
C THR A 127 -5.56 -17.14 -2.65
N ALA A 128 -5.11 -15.89 -2.80
CA ALA A 128 -3.93 -15.39 -2.10
C ALA A 128 -4.10 -15.45 -0.57
N VAL A 129 -5.28 -15.08 -0.05
CA VAL A 129 -5.61 -15.18 1.38
C VAL A 129 -5.53 -16.63 1.87
N ARG A 130 -6.08 -17.60 1.12
CA ARG A 130 -6.02 -19.04 1.47
C ARG A 130 -4.60 -19.61 1.47
N ALA A 131 -3.68 -19.01 0.71
CA ALA A 131 -2.28 -19.44 0.66
C ALA A 131 -1.44 -18.91 1.83
N VAL A 132 -1.98 -18.01 2.66
CA VAL A 132 -1.28 -17.50 3.84
C VAL A 132 -1.33 -18.53 4.95
N ASP A 133 -0.16 -19.02 5.36
CA ASP A 133 0.02 -19.72 6.63
C ASP A 133 -0.09 -18.69 7.78
N LEU A 134 -1.24 -18.69 8.45
CA LEU A 134 -1.53 -17.72 9.50
C LEU A 134 -0.66 -17.94 10.74
N ASP A 135 -0.41 -19.20 11.12
CA ASP A 135 0.40 -19.51 12.30
C ASP A 135 1.85 -19.12 12.06
N GLY A 136 2.40 -19.49 10.90
CA GLY A 136 3.73 -19.06 10.47
C GLY A 136 3.86 -17.55 10.32
N LEU A 137 2.81 -16.86 9.84
CA LEU A 137 2.78 -15.40 9.80
C LEU A 137 2.87 -14.82 11.22
N LEU A 138 2.01 -15.25 12.14
CA LEU A 138 1.97 -14.69 13.50
C LEU A 138 3.30 -14.89 14.24
N ALA A 139 3.88 -16.09 14.17
CA ALA A 139 5.19 -16.37 14.76
C ALA A 139 6.28 -15.41 14.22
N ARG A 140 6.32 -15.19 12.90
CA ARG A 140 7.28 -14.25 12.30
C ARG A 140 7.07 -12.81 12.74
N LEU A 141 5.83 -12.41 13.06
CA LEU A 141 5.55 -11.04 13.50
C LEU A 141 5.93 -10.80 14.97
N GLU A 142 5.94 -11.86 15.80
CA GLU A 142 6.42 -11.81 17.19
C GLU A 142 7.95 -11.69 17.25
N GLU A 143 8.66 -12.24 16.27
CA GLU A 143 10.12 -12.14 16.13
C GLU A 143 10.61 -10.78 15.63
N LEU A 144 9.72 -9.91 15.15
CA LEU A 144 10.10 -8.59 14.65
C LEU A 144 10.56 -7.70 15.83
N PRO A 145 11.67 -6.96 15.68
CA PRO A 145 12.11 -6.02 16.70
C PRO A 145 11.04 -4.93 16.93
N GLU A 146 10.84 -4.55 18.19
CA GLU A 146 9.95 -3.41 18.50
C GLU A 146 10.50 -2.15 17.82
N SER A 147 9.60 -1.51 17.08
CA SER A 147 9.85 -0.50 16.04
C SER A 147 9.97 0.91 16.55
#